data_AF-A0A7C6KCK9-F1
#
_entry.id   AF-A0A7C6KCK9-F1
#
_cell.length_a   1.000
_cell.length_b   1.000
_cell.length_c   1.000
_cell.angle_alpha   90.00
_cell.angle_beta   90.00
_cell.angle_gamma   90.00
#
_symmetry.space_group_name_H-M   'P 1'
#
loop_
_entity.id
_entity.type
_entity.pdbx_description
1 polymer ?
#
loop_
_entity_poly.entity_id
_entity_poly.type
_entity_poly.pdbx_seq_one_letter_code
_entity_poly.pdbx_strand_id
1 'polypeptide(L)' 'MKSICPLCNGLYEIKYNCFSCNAKMTDEGPIVNFMDDYSPYLLDEITSKVDGAERDECIHIFRCPNCGTRERFSIERKAF' A
#
# COMPACT_ATOMS: atom_id res chain seq x y z
N MET A 1 -14.00 -3.86 16.24
CA MET A 1 -13.26 -2.63 15.86
C MET A 1 -12.73 -2.82 14.45
N LYS A 2 -12.73 -1.78 13.62
CA LYS A 2 -12.24 -1.87 12.24
C LYS A 2 -10.74 -1.55 12.23
N SER A 3 -9.90 -2.47 11.78
CA SER A 3 -8.47 -2.20 11.58
C SER A 3 -8.27 -1.32 10.34
N ILE A 4 -7.43 -0.28 10.47
CA ILE A 4 -7.13 0.66 9.39
C ILE A 4 -5.65 0.64 9.05
N CYS A 5 -5.31 0.91 7.78
CA CYS A 5 -3.92 1.09 7.39
C CYS A 5 -3.41 2.44 7.93
N PRO A 6 -2.36 2.46 8.78
CA PRO A 6 -1.85 3.71 9.34
C PRO A 6 -1.20 4.62 8.29
N LEU A 7 -0.64 4.07 7.20
CA LEU A 7 -0.06 4.89 6.12
C LEU A 7 -1.16 5.59 5.30
N CYS A 8 -2.18 4.87 4.85
CA CYS A 8 -3.33 5.45 4.14
C CYS A 8 -4.04 6.55 4.94
N ASN A 9 -4.07 6.43 6.27
CA ASN A 9 -4.74 7.37 7.16
C ASN A 9 -3.78 8.46 7.70
N GLY A 10 -2.56 8.58 7.16
CA GLY A 10 -1.61 9.61 7.55
C GLY A 10 -1.10 9.50 9.00
N LEU A 11 -1.29 8.36 9.64
CA LEU A 11 -0.82 8.10 11.00
C LEU A 11 0.68 7.78 10.99
N TYR A 12 1.17 7.07 9.96
CA TYR A 12 2.58 6.73 9.76
C TYR A 12 3.12 7.33 8.47
N GLU A 13 4.45 7.52 8.42
CA GLU A 13 5.18 7.91 7.21
C GLU A 13 6.32 6.92 6.96
N ILE A 14 6.42 6.40 5.74
CA ILE A 14 7.51 5.51 5.32
C ILE A 14 8.47 6.30 4.43
N LYS A 15 9.74 6.36 4.81
CA LYS A 15 10.82 6.99 4.04
C LYS A 15 11.94 5.99 3.81
N TYR A 16 12.22 5.71 2.54
CA TYR A 16 13.39 4.94 2.14
C TYR A 16 13.84 5.34 0.74
N ASN A 17 15.06 4.94 0.40
CA ASN A 17 15.68 5.23 -0.87
C ASN A 17 15.58 4.01 -1.79
N CYS A 18 15.47 4.27 -3.08
CA CYS A 18 15.47 3.26 -4.13
C CYS A 18 16.80 2.49 -4.11
N PHE A 19 16.74 1.15 -4.11
CA PHE A 19 17.94 0.32 -4.15
C PHE A 19 18.77 0.49 -5.44
N SER A 20 18.14 0.94 -6.54
CA SER A 20 18.81 1.03 -7.84
C SER A 20 19.56 2.36 -8.05
N CYS A 21 19.06 3.48 -7.52
CA CYS A 21 19.64 4.81 -7.77
C CYS A 21 19.72 5.73 -6.53
N ASN A 22 19.35 5.22 -5.35
CA ASN A 22 19.38 5.92 -4.07
C ASN A 22 18.50 7.19 -3.96
N ALA A 23 17.63 7.46 -4.93
CA ALA A 23 16.63 8.53 -4.82
C ALA A 23 15.49 8.14 -3.87
N LYS A 24 14.90 9.12 -3.17
CA LYS A 24 13.77 8.89 -2.24
C LYS A 24 12.58 8.29 -2.99
N MET A 25 12.03 7.20 -2.46
CA MET A 25 10.85 6.53 -3.00
C MET A 25 9.57 7.32 -2.66
N THR A 26 8.58 7.27 -3.55
CA THR A 26 7.28 7.91 -3.38
C THR A 26 6.19 6.85 -3.26
N ASP A 27 5.32 6.96 -2.26
CA ASP A 27 4.13 6.11 -2.12
C ASP A 27 3.10 6.49 -3.20
N GLU A 28 2.75 5.55 -4.06
CA GLU A 28 1.67 5.69 -5.06
C GLU A 28 0.32 5.20 -4.52
N GLY A 29 0.28 4.69 -3.28
CA GLY A 29 -0.91 4.20 -2.60
C GLY A 29 -1.06 2.68 -2.64
N PRO A 30 -2.19 2.16 -2.09
CA PRO A 30 -2.40 0.72 -1.99
C PRO A 30 -2.64 0.09 -3.37
N ILE A 31 -2.08 -1.11 -3.59
CA ILE A 31 -2.14 -1.84 -4.87
C ILE A 31 -3.58 -2.10 -5.35
N VAL A 32 -4.52 -2.24 -4.42
CA VAL A 32 -5.95 -2.42 -4.74
C VAL A 32 -6.54 -1.22 -5.48
N ASN A 33 -5.98 -0.01 -5.33
CA ASN A 33 -6.39 1.15 -6.13
C ASN A 33 -5.97 1.04 -7.60
N PHE A 34 -5.05 0.12 -7.94
CA PHE A 34 -4.57 -0.12 -9.29
C PHE A 34 -5.13 -1.42 -9.89
N MET A 35 -5.92 -2.18 -9.14
CA MET A 35 -6.58 -3.40 -9.60
C MET A 35 -8.03 -3.04 -9.98
N ASP A 36 -8.34 -3.15 -11.27
CA ASP A 36 -9.61 -2.78 -11.89
C ASP A 36 -10.80 -3.57 -11.30
N ASP A 37 -11.47 -2.95 -10.35
CA ASP A 37 -12.85 -2.48 -10.45
C ASP A 37 -13.02 -1.54 -9.26
N TYR A 38 -12.94 -0.21 -9.46
CA TYR A 38 -13.15 0.77 -8.40
C TYR A 38 -14.59 0.65 -7.89
N SER A 39 -14.78 -0.27 -6.95
CA SER A 39 -15.98 -0.44 -6.17
C SER A 39 -15.70 0.27 -4.86
N PRO A 40 -16.04 1.57 -4.73
CA PRO A 40 -15.88 2.32 -3.47
C PRO A 40 -16.68 1.70 -2.32
N TYR A 41 -17.55 0.73 -2.64
CA TYR A 41 -18.35 -0.08 -1.73
C TYR A 41 -17.94 -1.56 -1.69
N LEU A 42 -16.88 -2.00 -2.39
CA LEU A 42 -16.33 -3.33 -2.12
C LEU A 42 -15.75 -3.27 -0.71
N LEU A 43 -16.47 -3.89 0.23
CA LEU A 43 -15.98 -4.07 1.58
C LEU A 43 -14.54 -4.57 1.51
N ASP A 44 -13.67 -4.01 2.36
CA ASP A 44 -12.29 -4.47 2.58
C ASP A 44 -12.18 -6.02 2.72
N GLU A 45 -13.29 -6.69 3.07
CA GLU A 45 -13.42 -8.15 3.17
C GLU A 45 -13.38 -8.93 1.84
N ILE A 46 -13.65 -8.27 0.70
CA ILE A 46 -13.78 -8.90 -0.62
C ILE A 46 -12.49 -8.76 -1.44
N THR A 47 -11.79 -7.61 -1.36
CA THR A 47 -10.50 -7.38 -2.04
C THR A 47 -9.31 -8.08 -1.36
N SER A 48 -9.49 -8.54 -0.13
CA SER A 48 -8.49 -9.27 0.67
C SER A 48 -8.31 -10.75 0.28
N LYS A 49 -8.82 -11.15 -0.90
CA LYS A 49 -8.58 -12.47 -1.50
C LYS A 49 -7.73 -12.41 -2.78
N VAL A 50 -7.27 -11.22 -3.18
CA VAL A 50 -6.39 -11.08 -4.34
C VAL A 50 -4.95 -11.39 -3.92
N ASP A 51 -4.51 -12.60 -4.27
CA ASP A 51 -3.15 -13.17 -4.16
C ASP A 51 -2.15 -12.42 -3.26
N GLY A 52 -2.13 -12.81 -1.97
CA GLY A 52 -1.01 -12.54 -1.06
C GLY A 52 -1.19 -11.41 -0.03
N ALA A 53 -2.33 -10.71 -0.03
CA ALA A 53 -2.67 -9.79 1.06
C ALA A 53 -3.57 -10.50 2.08
N GLU A 54 -3.00 -10.89 3.22
CA GLU A 54 -3.81 -11.26 4.40
C GLU A 54 -4.72 -10.09 4.78
N ARG A 55 -5.92 -10.37 5.32
CA ARG A 55 -6.94 -9.34 5.66
C ARG A 55 -6.41 -8.23 6.57
N ASP A 56 -5.36 -8.52 7.31
CA ASP A 56 -4.72 -7.61 8.26
C ASP A 56 -3.60 -6.78 7.64
N GLU A 57 -3.35 -6.86 6.33
CA GLU A 57 -2.30 -6.11 5.66
C GLU A 57 -2.84 -5.21 4.52
N CYS A 58 -2.13 -4.13 4.28
CA CYS A 58 -2.37 -3.18 3.19
C CYS A 58 -1.08 -3.04 2.38
N ILE A 59 -1.09 -3.54 1.14
CA ILE A 59 0.09 -3.54 0.28
C ILE A 59 0.16 -2.21 -0.49
N HIS A 60 1.19 -1.42 -0.24
CA HIS A 60 1.45 -0.16 -0.95
C HIS A 60 2.46 -0.37 -2.09
N ILE A 61 2.26 0.37 -3.19
CA ILE A 61 3.26 0.48 -4.26
C ILE A 61 4.06 1.75 -4.03
N PHE A 62 5.37 1.60 -3.92
CA PHE A 62 6.29 2.72 -3.94
C PHE A 62 7.00 2.75 -5.28
N ARG A 63 7.18 3.95 -5.83
CA ARG A 63 7.90 4.15 -7.08
C ARG A 63 9.03 5.15 -6.91
N CYS A 64 10.17 4.82 -7.52
CA CYS A 64 11.27 5.75 -7.65
C CYS A 64 10.95 6.78 -8.74
N PRO A 65 10.90 8.08 -8.43
CA PRO A 65 10.66 9.11 -9.45
C PRO A 65 11.83 9.27 -10.42
N ASN A 66 13.04 8.81 -10.06
CA ASN A 66 14.25 8.97 -10.86
C ASN A 66 14.44 7.86 -11.89
N CYS A 67 14.35 6.58 -11.49
CA CYS A 67 14.59 5.44 -12.38
C CYS A 67 13.34 4.60 -12.69
N GLY A 68 12.20 4.91 -12.07
CA GLY A 68 10.93 4.22 -12.32
C GLY A 68 10.76 2.87 -11.62
N THR A 69 11.79 2.38 -10.89
CA THR A 69 11.72 1.14 -10.10
C THR A 69 10.52 1.16 -9.15
N ARG A 70 9.79 0.04 -9.09
CA ARG A 70 8.63 -0.14 -8.20
C ARG A 70 8.91 -1.19 -7.15
N GLU A 71 8.46 -0.95 -5.93
CA GLU A 71 8.57 -1.88 -4.81
C GLU A 71 7.20 -2.00 -4.12
N ARG A 72 6.90 -3.20 -3.60
CA ARG A 72 5.69 -3.45 -2.81
C ARG A 72 6.07 -3.47 -1.34
N PHE A 73 5.29 -2.77 -0.53
CA PHE A 73 5.49 -2.72 0.91
C PHE A 73 4.23 -3.19 1.62
N SER A 74 4.32 -4.24 2.43
CA SER A 74 3.18 -4.70 3.22
C SER A 74 3.10 -3.93 4.53
N ILE A 75 1.91 -3.44 4.87
CA ILE A 75 1.66 -2.64 6.06
C ILE A 75 0.55 -3.28 6.87
N GLU A 76 0.87 -3.70 8.07
CA GLU A 76 -0.11 -4.19 9.03
C GLU A 76 -1.15 -3.11 9.35
N ARG A 77 -2.42 -3.48 9.23
CA ARG A 77 -3.58 -2.69 9.64
C ARG A 77 -3.71 -2.79 11.16
N LYS A 78 -3.92 -1.65 11.82
CA LYS A 78 -4.00 -1.57 13.29
C LYS A 78 -5.37 -1.06 13.73
N ALA A 79 -5.83 -1.54 14.88
CA ALA A 79 -6.93 -0.93 15.60
C ALA A 79 -6.40 0.28 16.37
N PHE A 80 -7.07 1.42 16.22
CA PHE A 80 -6.82 2.65 16.94
C PHE A 80 -8.05 3.01 17.79
#